data_AF-A0A819G4J4-F1
#
_entry.id   AF-A0A819G4J4-F1
#
_cell.length_a   1.000
_cell.length_b   1.000
_cell.length_c   1.000
_cell.angle_alpha   90.00
_cell.angle_beta   90.00
_cell.angle_gamma   90.00
#
_symmetry.space_group_name_H-M   'P 1'
#
loop_
_entity.id
_entity.type
_entity.pdbx_description
1 polymer ?
#
loop_
_entity_poly.entity_id
_entity_poly.type
_entity_poly.pdbx_seq_one_letter_code
_entity_poly.pdbx_strand_id
1 'polypeptide(L)'
;MQAAIYEAVDENDGDPTALTVSGDGTWQRRGFKSIHGEAAILLCNRTPKVLDVERLSKKCLLCTGALSIKNKNPDLYDEIIYNHECESNYDGSSGGMESQGIHDLFQRSLSKYGVQYARNDDKVQVLLRKSDQ
;
A
#
# COMPACT_ATOMS: atom_id res chain seq x y z
N MET A 1 -4.66 -8.71 10.41
CA MET A 1 -5.33 -7.55 9.78
C MET A 1 -6.83 -7.76 9.67
N GLN A 2 -7.34 -8.87 9.10
CA GLN A 2 -8.80 -9.12 9.01
C GLN A 2 -9.57 -9.03 10.35
N ALA A 3 -9.04 -9.56 11.46
CA ALA A 3 -9.66 -9.42 12.78
C ALA A 3 -9.80 -7.94 13.22
N ALA A 4 -8.77 -7.12 12.99
CA ALA A 4 -8.80 -5.70 13.32
C ALA A 4 -9.88 -4.95 12.54
N ILE A 5 -10.17 -5.37 11.31
CA ILE A 5 -11.25 -4.81 10.50
C ILE A 5 -12.61 -5.20 11.06
N TYR A 6 -12.84 -6.47 11.41
CA TYR A 6 -14.11 -6.90 11.99
C TYR A 6 -14.38 -6.25 13.35
N GLU A 7 -13.36 -6.14 14.20
CA GLU A 7 -13.46 -5.39 15.45
C GLU A 7 -13.77 -3.91 15.21
N ALA A 8 -13.18 -3.29 14.17
CA ALA A 8 -13.47 -1.90 13.83
C ALA A 8 -14.93 -1.69 13.42
N VAL A 9 -15.51 -2.66 12.70
CA VAL A 9 -16.92 -2.64 12.30
C VAL A 9 -17.83 -2.85 13.51
N ASP A 10 -17.49 -3.79 14.40
CA ASP A 10 -18.24 -4.04 15.64
C ASP A 10 -18.22 -2.81 16.57
N GLU A 11 -17.05 -2.17 16.73
CA GLU A 11 -16.89 -0.91 17.47
C GLU A 11 -17.64 0.27 16.81
N ASN A 12 -18.07 0.14 15.55
CA ASN A 12 -18.85 1.11 14.79
C ASN A 12 -20.32 0.67 14.65
N ASP A 13 -20.90 0.08 15.70
CA ASP A 13 -22.29 -0.38 15.76
C ASP A 13 -22.68 -1.36 14.63
N GLY A 14 -21.69 -2.09 14.09
CA GLY A 14 -21.87 -3.01 12.98
C GLY A 14 -21.96 -2.36 11.59
N ASP A 15 -21.75 -1.04 11.47
CA ASP A 15 -21.75 -0.34 10.19
C ASP A 15 -20.36 -0.40 9.51
N PRO A 16 -20.22 -1.12 8.38
CA PRO A 16 -18.94 -1.23 7.67
C PRO A 16 -18.66 -0.04 6.75
N THR A 17 -19.59 0.90 6.59
CA THR A 17 -19.53 1.94 5.55
C THR A 17 -19.00 3.29 6.02
N ALA A 18 -18.89 3.50 7.32
CA ALA A 18 -18.59 4.80 7.92
C ALA A 18 -17.39 4.78 8.90
N LEU A 19 -16.40 3.92 8.67
CA LEU A 19 -15.22 3.89 9.54
C LEU A 19 -14.39 5.17 9.39
N THR A 20 -13.99 5.78 10.50
CA THR A 20 -13.06 6.92 10.49
C THR A 20 -11.62 6.40 10.53
N VAL A 21 -10.80 6.79 9.55
CA VAL A 21 -9.43 6.31 9.42
C VAL A 21 -8.44 7.42 9.10
N SER A 22 -7.17 7.17 9.40
CA SER A 22 -6.01 7.96 9.00
C SER A 22 -5.13 7.12 8.08
N GLY A 23 -4.65 7.70 6.99
CA GLY A 23 -3.67 7.10 6.10
C GLY A 23 -2.31 7.76 6.29
N ASP A 24 -1.25 6.96 6.38
CA ASP A 24 0.13 7.46 6.38
C ASP A 24 1.02 6.52 5.56
N GLY A 25 2.15 7.04 5.06
CA GLY A 25 3.10 6.25 4.31
C GLY A 25 4.54 6.68 4.52
N THR A 26 5.45 5.77 4.24
CA THR A 26 6.89 5.97 4.37
C THR A 26 7.63 5.46 3.15
N TRP A 27 8.80 6.03 2.91
CA TRP A 27 9.68 5.58 1.85
C TRP A 27 11.13 5.60 2.33
N GLN A 28 11.89 4.57 1.97
CA GLN A 28 13.19 4.26 2.56
C GLN A 28 14.23 5.40 2.40
N ARG A 29 14.16 6.19 1.32
CA ARG A 29 15.22 7.14 0.96
C ARG A 29 14.72 8.57 0.78
N ARG A 30 15.40 9.53 1.42
CA ARG A 30 15.16 10.98 1.23
C ARG A 30 15.45 11.42 -0.22
N GLY A 31 14.91 12.58 -0.60
CA GLY A 31 15.18 13.23 -1.89
C GLY A 31 14.50 12.56 -3.09
N PHE A 32 13.34 11.92 -2.89
CA PHE A 32 12.55 11.28 -3.95
C PHE A 32 13.28 10.20 -4.75
N LYS A 33 14.26 9.53 -4.13
CA LYS A 33 15.04 8.42 -4.74
C LYS A 33 14.65 7.04 -4.21
N SER A 34 13.52 6.92 -3.53
CA SER A 34 13.10 5.64 -2.98
C SER A 34 12.55 4.72 -4.06
N ILE A 35 12.97 3.46 -4.02
CA ILE A 35 12.45 2.39 -4.88
C ILE A 35 11.41 1.53 -4.16
N HIS A 36 11.27 1.72 -2.84
CA HIS A 36 10.28 1.06 -2.00
C HIS A 36 9.47 2.12 -1.24
N GLY A 37 8.19 1.88 -1.11
CA GLY A 37 7.27 2.64 -0.27
C GLY A 37 6.39 1.69 0.52
N GLU A 38 5.91 2.16 1.65
CA GLU A 38 4.91 1.47 2.47
C GLU A 38 3.81 2.47 2.80
N ALA A 39 2.56 2.03 2.78
CA ALA A 39 1.41 2.81 3.20
C ALA A 39 0.60 2.00 4.21
N ALA A 40 -0.07 2.66 5.13
CA ALA A 40 -0.89 2.04 6.15
C ALA A 40 -2.18 2.84 6.37
N ILE A 41 -3.27 2.13 6.64
CA ILE A 41 -4.51 2.72 7.15
C ILE A 41 -4.67 2.34 8.61
N LEU A 42 -4.94 3.35 9.42
CA LEU A 42 -5.15 3.23 10.85
C LEU A 42 -6.56 3.66 11.20
N LEU A 43 -7.20 2.90 12.09
CA LEU A 43 -8.48 3.26 12.67
C LEU A 43 -8.32 4.45 13.61
N CYS A 44 -9.17 5.48 13.44
CA CYS A 44 -9.18 6.68 14.27
C CYS A 44 -10.25 6.58 15.35
N ASN A 45 -10.01 5.73 16.35
CA ASN A 45 -10.85 5.66 17.54
C ASN A 45 -9.99 5.62 18.82
N ARG A 46 -10.61 5.30 19.97
CA ARG A 46 -9.91 5.26 21.27
C ARG A 46 -8.78 4.21 21.32
N THR A 47 -8.85 3.19 20.49
CA THR A 47 -7.91 2.06 20.45
C THR A 47 -7.37 1.93 19.02
N PRO A 48 -6.39 2.77 18.62
CA PRO A 48 -5.92 2.81 17.25
C PRO A 48 -5.35 1.45 16.83
N LYS A 49 -5.81 0.96 15.67
CA LYS A 49 -5.42 -0.33 15.08
C LYS A 49 -4.98 -0.09 13.64
N VAL A 50 -3.95 -0.81 13.21
CA VAL A 50 -3.60 -0.88 11.78
C VAL A 50 -4.58 -1.83 11.10
N LEU A 51 -5.38 -1.29 10.17
CA LEU A 51 -6.39 -2.05 9.45
C LEU A 51 -5.77 -2.83 8.30
N ASP A 52 -4.91 -2.18 7.53
CA ASP A 52 -4.24 -2.76 6.38
C ASP A 52 -2.95 -1.98 6.05
N VAL A 53 -2.02 -2.63 5.35
CA VAL A 53 -0.76 -2.06 4.87
C VAL A 53 -0.49 -2.46 3.42
N GLU A 54 0.11 -1.55 2.66
CA GLU A 54 0.50 -1.78 1.26
C GLU A 54 1.98 -1.55 1.09
N ARG A 55 2.66 -2.48 0.41
CA ARG A 55 4.06 -2.34 0.05
C ARG A 55 4.16 -2.06 -1.44
N LEU A 56 4.76 -0.93 -1.78
CA LEU A 56 5.02 -0.54 -3.15
C LEU A 56 6.49 -0.74 -3.48
N SER A 57 6.76 -1.31 -4.65
CA SER A 57 8.11 -1.49 -5.17
C SER A 57 8.18 -1.13 -6.65
N LYS A 58 9.23 -0.40 -7.00
CA LYS A 58 9.64 -0.15 -8.39
C LYS A 58 10.51 -1.25 -8.98
N LYS A 59 10.84 -2.25 -8.18
CA LYS A 59 11.84 -3.25 -8.53
C LYS A 59 11.54 -4.58 -7.87
N CYS A 60 11.54 -5.63 -8.67
CA CYS A 60 11.62 -7.00 -8.17
C CYS A 60 13.08 -7.46 -8.21
N LEU A 61 13.57 -7.99 -7.09
CA LEU A 61 14.95 -8.49 -6.98
C LEU A 61 15.18 -9.69 -7.90
N LEU A 62 14.19 -10.58 -8.00
CA LEU A 62 14.24 -11.76 -8.86
C LEU A 62 14.32 -11.35 -10.33
N CYS A 63 13.46 -10.44 -10.81
CA CYS A 63 13.53 -9.92 -12.17
C CYS A 63 14.90 -9.31 -12.47
N THR A 64 15.43 -8.55 -11.51
CA THR A 64 16.74 -7.91 -11.66
C THR A 64 17.87 -8.93 -11.76
N GLY A 65 17.84 -9.96 -10.91
CA GLY A 65 18.80 -11.05 -10.94
C GLY A 65 18.73 -11.85 -12.23
N ALA A 66 17.52 -12.13 -12.73
CA ALA A 66 17.27 -12.89 -13.95
C ALA A 66 17.89 -12.21 -15.19
N LEU A 67 18.00 -10.87 -15.22
CA LEU A 67 18.68 -10.16 -16.31
C LEU A 67 20.13 -10.61 -16.52
N SER A 68 20.81 -11.09 -15.47
CA SER A 68 22.21 -11.56 -15.57
C SER A 68 22.37 -12.87 -16.32
N ILE A 69 21.31 -13.68 -16.41
CA ILE A 69 21.29 -14.97 -17.12
C ILE A 69 20.60 -14.88 -18.48
N LYS A 70 19.88 -13.80 -18.77
CA LYS A 70 19.12 -13.59 -20.02
C LYS A 70 19.90 -13.95 -21.29
N ASN A 71 21.16 -13.52 -21.38
CA ASN A 71 22.00 -13.80 -22.56
C ASN A 71 22.80 -15.10 -22.45
N LYS A 72 22.91 -15.69 -21.26
CA LYS A 72 23.71 -16.90 -20.99
C LYS A 72 22.87 -18.17 -21.10
N ASN A 73 21.63 -18.10 -20.65
CA ASN A 73 20.65 -19.18 -20.66
C ASN A 73 19.24 -18.57 -20.83
N PRO A 74 18.83 -18.26 -22.08
CA PRO A 74 17.52 -17.66 -22.36
C PRO A 74 16.34 -18.53 -21.90
N ASP A 75 16.44 -19.86 -22.05
CA ASP A 75 15.37 -20.78 -21.67
C ASP A 75 15.09 -20.72 -20.15
N LEU A 76 16.15 -20.71 -19.34
CA LEU A 76 16.02 -20.55 -17.89
C LEU A 76 15.52 -19.16 -17.50
N TYR A 77 15.91 -18.12 -18.24
CA TYR A 77 15.38 -16.78 -18.02
C TYR A 77 13.86 -16.74 -18.24
N ASP A 78 13.38 -17.30 -19.36
CA ASP A 78 11.96 -17.33 -19.66
C ASP A 78 11.18 -18.18 -18.65
N GLU A 79 11.72 -19.31 -18.20
CA GLU A 79 11.12 -20.13 -17.14
C GLU A 79 10.97 -19.36 -15.82
N ILE A 80 12.02 -18.63 -15.40
CA ILE A 80 12.00 -17.82 -14.18
C ILE A 80 10.98 -16.69 -14.31
N ILE A 81 10.98 -15.97 -15.43
CA ILE A 81 10.06 -14.85 -15.65
C ILE A 81 8.62 -15.34 -15.76
N TYR A 82 8.38 -16.50 -16.34
CA TYR A 82 7.03 -17.05 -16.47
C TYR A 82 6.45 -17.51 -15.13
N ASN A 83 7.27 -18.15 -14.28
CA ASN A 83 6.78 -18.78 -13.04
C ASN A 83 6.85 -17.88 -11.79
N HIS A 84 7.55 -16.75 -11.85
CA HIS A 84 7.65 -15.88 -10.68
C HIS A 84 6.44 -14.95 -10.51
N GLU A 85 6.12 -14.64 -9.27
CA GLU A 85 5.23 -13.54 -8.93
C GLU A 85 6.06 -12.26 -8.82
N CYS A 86 5.82 -11.30 -9.72
CA CYS A 86 6.57 -10.06 -9.74
C CYS A 86 6.19 -9.17 -8.55
N GLU A 87 7.19 -8.84 -7.72
CA GLU A 87 7.01 -7.92 -6.58
C GLU A 87 7.03 -6.45 -6.99
N SER A 88 7.30 -6.13 -8.26
CA SER A 88 7.26 -4.75 -8.76
C SER A 88 5.82 -4.38 -9.11
N ASN A 89 5.22 -3.53 -8.30
CA ASN A 89 3.81 -3.15 -8.40
C ASN A 89 3.59 -1.63 -8.53
N TYR A 90 4.67 -0.85 -8.72
CA TYR A 90 4.57 0.60 -8.85
C TYR A 90 5.64 1.18 -9.80
N ASP A 91 5.24 2.00 -10.77
CA ASP A 91 6.13 2.60 -11.77
C ASP A 91 6.21 4.14 -11.68
N GLY A 92 5.42 4.77 -10.81
CA GLY A 92 5.34 6.22 -10.64
C GLY A 92 6.51 6.87 -9.87
N SER A 93 6.34 8.14 -9.48
CA SER A 93 7.35 8.91 -8.73
C SER A 93 7.46 8.41 -7.27
N SER A 94 8.63 8.58 -6.63
CA SER A 94 8.78 8.13 -5.24
C SER A 94 7.88 8.89 -4.26
N GLY A 95 7.54 10.15 -4.57
CA GLY A 95 6.58 10.91 -3.77
C GLY A 95 5.13 10.46 -3.97
N GLY A 96 4.79 9.84 -5.11
CA GLY A 96 3.44 9.31 -5.37
C GLY A 96 3.16 7.95 -4.73
N MET A 97 4.16 7.29 -4.14
CA MET A 97 3.99 5.98 -3.52
C MET A 97 2.97 6.02 -2.38
N GLU A 98 3.03 7.04 -1.52
CA GLU A 98 2.07 7.17 -0.42
C GLU A 98 0.63 7.25 -0.95
N SER A 99 0.36 8.15 -1.90
CA SER A 99 -0.98 8.30 -2.47
C SER A 99 -1.47 7.04 -3.17
N GLN A 100 -0.59 6.35 -3.91
CA GLN A 100 -0.95 5.10 -4.57
C GLN A 100 -1.27 4.01 -3.55
N GLY A 101 -0.44 3.87 -2.52
CA GLY A 101 -0.63 2.83 -1.51
C GLY A 101 -1.91 3.03 -0.72
N ILE A 102 -2.24 4.27 -0.36
CA ILE A 102 -3.53 4.59 0.28
C ILE A 102 -4.71 4.28 -0.66
N HIS A 103 -4.60 4.62 -1.94
CA HIS A 103 -5.63 4.28 -2.93
C HIS A 103 -5.86 2.76 -3.02
N ASP A 104 -4.78 1.98 -3.11
CA ASP A 104 -4.85 0.52 -3.24
C ASP A 104 -5.45 -0.13 -1.98
N LEU A 105 -5.13 0.42 -0.81
CA LEU A 105 -5.72 -0.01 0.47
C LEU A 105 -7.23 0.29 0.53
N PHE A 106 -7.68 1.42 0.00
CA PHE A 106 -9.11 1.77 -0.05
C PHE A 106 -9.86 0.80 -0.98
N GLN A 107 -9.30 0.55 -2.17
CA GLN A 107 -9.89 -0.41 -3.11
C GLN A 107 -9.92 -1.83 -2.55
N ARG A 108 -8.84 -2.27 -1.89
CA ARG A 108 -8.79 -3.59 -1.24
C ARG A 108 -9.80 -3.69 -0.11
N SER A 109 -9.97 -2.64 0.68
CA SER A 109 -10.93 -2.64 1.79
C SER A 109 -12.37 -2.81 1.32
N LEU A 110 -12.73 -2.12 0.23
CA LEU A 110 -14.02 -2.26 -0.42
C LEU A 110 -14.21 -3.66 -1.03
N SER A 111 -13.27 -4.11 -1.85
CA SER A 111 -13.39 -5.36 -2.61
C SER A 111 -13.30 -6.63 -1.75
N LYS A 112 -12.45 -6.62 -0.72
CA LYS A 112 -12.18 -7.80 0.10
C LYS A 112 -13.04 -7.89 1.36
N TYR A 113 -13.36 -6.75 1.97
CA TYR A 113 -14.04 -6.71 3.26
C TYR A 113 -15.40 -5.97 3.22
N GLY A 114 -15.75 -5.34 2.10
CA GLY A 114 -16.98 -4.54 1.99
C GLY A 114 -16.95 -3.27 2.85
N VAL A 115 -15.77 -2.81 3.24
CA VAL A 115 -15.57 -1.68 4.14
C VAL A 115 -15.38 -0.39 3.35
N GLN A 116 -16.02 0.69 3.81
CA GLN A 116 -15.84 2.03 3.30
C GLN A 116 -15.50 3.00 4.43
N TYR A 117 -14.87 4.11 4.06
CA TYR A 117 -14.38 5.10 5.01
C TYR A 117 -15.21 6.38 4.92
N ALA A 118 -15.64 6.88 6.08
CA ALA A 118 -16.44 8.08 6.14
C ALA A 118 -15.64 9.30 5.68
N ARG A 119 -16.26 10.14 4.86
CA ARG A 119 -15.80 11.51 4.63
C ARG A 119 -16.23 12.34 5.84
N ASN A 120 -15.32 12.59 6.77
CA ASN A 120 -15.59 13.60 7.80
C ASN A 120 -15.51 14.99 7.15
N ASP A 121 -16.65 15.64 7.00
CA ASP A 121 -16.79 16.97 6.40
C ASP A 121 -16.10 18.10 7.20
N ASP A 122 -15.40 17.78 8.31
CA ASP A 122 -14.67 18.76 9.13
C ASP A 122 -13.16 18.53 9.27
N LYS A 123 -12.56 17.65 8.45
CA LYS A 123 -11.12 17.61 8.06
C LYS A 123 -10.74 16.21 7.60
N VAL A 124 -10.69 15.99 6.29
CA VAL A 124 -9.75 15.00 5.75
C VAL A 124 -8.36 15.62 5.87
N GLN A 125 -7.66 15.38 6.99
CA GLN A 125 -6.23 15.65 7.04
C GLN A 125 -5.51 14.49 6.34
N VAL A 126 -5.47 14.51 5.00
CA VAL A 126 -4.33 13.88 4.35
C VAL A 126 -3.14 14.77 4.71
N LEU A 127 -2.43 14.44 5.79
CA LEU A 127 -1.16 15.04 6.11
C LEU A 127 -0.13 14.52 5.10
N LEU A 128 -0.31 14.86 3.83
CA LEU A 128 0.78 14.81 2.86
C LEU A 128 1.82 15.75 3.43
N ARG A 129 2.90 15.21 4.00
CA ARG A 129 4.08 16.01 4.27
C ARG A 129 4.54 16.53 2.91
N LYS A 130 4.16 17.78 2.59
CA LYS A 130 4.87 18.54 1.58
C LYS A 130 6.31 18.57 2.06
N SER A 131 7.19 17.85 1.37
CA SER A 131 8.61 18.04 1.54
C SER A 131 8.89 19.48 1.08
N ASP A 132 9.27 20.33 2.03
CA ASP A 132 9.80 21.64 1.72
C ASP A 132 10.97 21.47 0.72
N GLN A 133 10.91 22.27 -0.35
CA GLN A 133 11.92 22.35 -1.41
C GLN A 133 13.27 22.78 -0.86
#